data_AF-A0A538HJ07-F1
#
_entry.id   AF-A0A538HJ07-F1
#
_cell.length_a   1.000
_cell.length_b   1.000
_cell.length_c   1.000
_cell.angle_alpha   90.00
_cell.angle_beta   90.00
_cell.angle_gamma   90.00
#
_symmetry.space_group_name_H-M   'P 1'
#
loop_
_entity.id
_entity.type
_entity.pdbx_description
1 polymer ?
#
loop_
_entity_poly.entity_id
_entity_poly.type
_entity_poly.pdbx_seq_one_letter_code
_entity_poly.pdbx_strand_id
1 'polypeptide(L)'
;MAIKKLFQRLSVPVSQLDQARLRDFCAALPGVTPIAELVPREEAALVGEITTLRIVPRAGSPSLEATISDGTGTVAASWTGRRRIAGVTPGRRLVISGRGAPGGPGGRLIFYNPRYELL
;
A
#
# COMPACT_ATOMS: atom_id res chain seq x y z
N MET A 1 -17.34 35.31 -10.40
CA MET A 1 -16.37 34.19 -10.38
C MET A 1 -17.01 32.88 -9.86
N ALA A 2 -18.07 32.37 -10.49
CA ALA A 2 -18.70 31.10 -10.08
C ALA A 2 -18.50 29.99 -11.14
N ILE A 3 -18.45 30.37 -12.41
CA ILE A 3 -18.38 29.45 -13.56
C ILE A 3 -17.01 28.74 -13.65
N LYS A 4 -15.90 29.41 -13.29
CA LYS A 4 -14.54 28.82 -13.31
C LYS A 4 -14.39 27.63 -12.33
N LYS A 5 -15.02 27.68 -11.15
CA LYS A 5 -14.98 26.56 -10.18
C LYS A 5 -15.77 25.35 -10.65
N LEU A 6 -16.82 25.56 -11.45
CA LEU A 6 -17.65 24.47 -11.97
C LEU A 6 -16.92 23.70 -13.10
N PHE A 7 -16.18 24.39 -13.96
CA PHE A 7 -15.34 23.75 -15.00
C PHE A 7 -14.11 23.04 -14.44
N GLN A 8 -13.50 23.55 -13.35
CA GLN A 8 -12.39 22.85 -12.69
C GLN A 8 -12.80 21.53 -12.03
N ARG A 9 -14.05 21.42 -11.55
CA ARG A 9 -14.58 20.14 -11.02
C ARG A 9 -14.82 19.07 -12.10
N LEU A 10 -14.94 19.47 -13.37
CA LEU A 10 -15.12 18.54 -14.50
C LEU A 10 -13.79 18.01 -15.06
N SER A 11 -12.64 18.61 -14.72
CA SER A 11 -11.35 18.26 -15.32
C SER A 11 -10.39 17.51 -14.40
N VAL A 12 -10.76 17.23 -13.15
CA VAL A 12 -9.91 16.43 -12.27
C VAL A 12 -9.99 14.97 -12.72
N PRO A 13 -8.87 14.31 -13.07
CA PRO A 13 -8.88 12.89 -13.39
C PRO A 13 -9.44 12.07 -12.23
N VAL A 14 -10.31 11.11 -12.53
CA VAL A 14 -10.93 10.23 -11.51
C VAL A 14 -9.88 9.57 -10.61
N SER A 15 -8.74 9.17 -11.19
CA SER A 15 -7.60 8.60 -10.45
C SER A 15 -7.05 9.52 -9.36
N GLN A 16 -7.06 10.83 -9.58
CA GLN A 16 -6.60 11.80 -8.59
C GLN A 16 -7.59 11.94 -7.43
N LEU A 17 -8.90 11.85 -7.72
CA LEU A 17 -9.94 11.82 -6.70
C LEU A 17 -9.85 10.54 -5.86
N ASP A 18 -9.61 9.40 -6.49
CA ASP A 18 -9.50 8.11 -5.80
C ASP A 18 -8.26 8.05 -4.91
N GLN A 19 -7.11 8.58 -5.36
CA GLN A 19 -5.92 8.72 -4.52
C GLN A 19 -6.17 9.63 -3.31
N ALA A 20 -6.86 10.76 -3.50
CA ALA A 20 -7.20 11.64 -2.39
C ALA A 20 -8.12 10.94 -1.37
N ARG A 21 -9.15 10.24 -1.83
CA ARG A 21 -10.06 9.46 -0.97
C ARG A 21 -9.33 8.36 -0.21
N LEU A 22 -8.41 7.65 -0.88
CA LEU A 22 -7.61 6.60 -0.26
C LEU A 22 -6.72 7.19 0.84
N ARG A 23 -6.06 8.31 0.56
CA ARG A 23 -5.24 9.03 1.54
C ARG A 23 -6.04 9.48 2.74
N ASP A 24 -7.19 10.10 2.51
CA ASP A 24 -8.06 10.59 3.59
C ASP A 24 -8.58 9.42 4.45
N PHE A 25 -8.95 8.29 3.82
CA PHE A 25 -9.31 7.07 4.54
C PHE A 25 -8.14 6.55 5.40
N CYS A 26 -6.95 6.43 4.81
CA CYS A 26 -5.78 5.88 5.50
C CYS A 26 -5.34 6.76 6.68
N ALA A 27 -5.33 8.08 6.50
CA ALA A 27 -4.97 9.04 7.54
C ALA A 27 -5.96 9.09 8.72
N ALA A 28 -7.20 8.62 8.52
CA ALA A 28 -8.20 8.57 9.58
C ALA A 28 -8.03 7.39 10.54
N LEU A 29 -7.20 6.39 10.21
CA LEU A 29 -6.97 5.24 11.09
C LEU A 29 -5.94 5.59 12.17
N PRO A 30 -6.18 5.23 13.45
CA PRO A 30 -5.22 5.48 14.51
C PRO A 30 -4.03 4.51 14.43
N GLY A 31 -2.86 4.99 14.87
CA GLY A 31 -1.67 4.14 15.06
C GLY A 31 -0.98 3.69 13.77
N VAL A 32 -1.27 4.33 12.64
CA VAL A 32 -0.61 4.08 11.35
C VAL A 32 0.23 5.28 10.92
N THR A 33 1.31 5.01 10.21
CA THR A 33 2.21 6.00 9.63
C THR A 33 1.95 6.07 8.11
N PRO A 34 1.80 7.28 7.53
CA PRO A 34 1.73 7.45 6.08
C PRO A 34 2.95 6.82 5.40
N ILE A 35 2.73 6.17 4.25
CA ILE A 35 3.81 5.47 3.53
C ILE A 35 4.96 6.43 3.18
N ALA A 36 4.64 7.67 2.81
CA ALA A 36 5.64 8.69 2.48
C ALA A 36 6.55 9.08 3.66
N GLU A 37 6.14 8.79 4.90
CA GLU A 37 6.86 9.14 6.12
C GLU A 37 7.60 7.93 6.74
N LEU A 38 7.52 6.76 6.12
CA LEU A 38 8.19 5.56 6.61
C LEU A 38 9.71 5.69 6.53
N VAL A 39 10.36 5.31 7.62
CA VAL A 39 11.82 5.26 7.70
C VAL A 39 12.32 3.82 7.50
N PRO A 40 13.30 3.58 6.62
CA PRO A 40 13.87 2.25 6.45
C PRO A 40 14.43 1.70 7.75
N ARG A 41 14.17 0.41 8.02
CA ARG A 41 14.63 -0.39 9.17
C ARG A 41 14.04 0.00 10.52
N GLU A 42 13.03 0.86 10.54
CA GLU A 42 12.25 1.16 11.75
C GLU A 42 10.97 0.33 11.81
N GLU A 43 10.46 0.11 13.03
CA GLU A 43 9.16 -0.52 13.24
C GLU A 43 8.06 0.47 12.88
N ALA A 44 7.12 0.06 12.03
CA ALA A 44 5.99 0.89 11.65
C ALA A 44 4.75 0.03 11.39
N ALA A 45 3.59 0.66 11.53
CA ALA A 45 2.32 0.15 11.02
C ALA A 45 1.83 1.11 9.94
N LEU A 46 1.26 0.58 8.86
CA LEU A 46 0.65 1.37 7.79
C LEU A 46 -0.65 0.71 7.36
N VAL A 47 -1.57 1.51 6.84
CA VAL A 47 -2.77 1.04 6.14
C VAL A 47 -2.65 1.39 4.67
N GLY A 48 -3.14 0.51 3.81
CA GLY A 48 -3.27 0.83 2.40
C GLY A 48 -4.09 -0.19 1.63
N GLU A 49 -4.32 0.10 0.36
CA GLU A 49 -4.99 -0.76 -0.59
C GLU A 49 -3.98 -1.58 -1.41
N ILE A 50 -4.26 -2.87 -1.58
CA ILE A 50 -3.49 -3.76 -2.45
C ILE A 50 -3.76 -3.36 -3.90
N THR A 51 -2.78 -2.78 -4.57
CA THR A 51 -2.89 -2.40 -5.98
C THR A 51 -2.47 -3.52 -6.92
N THR A 52 -1.56 -4.39 -6.48
CA THR A 52 -1.04 -5.49 -7.31
C THR A 52 -0.62 -6.65 -6.44
N LEU A 53 -0.82 -7.87 -6.95
CA LEU A 53 -0.37 -9.11 -6.32
C LEU A 53 0.42 -9.93 -7.35
N ARG A 54 1.60 -10.43 -6.96
CA ARG A 54 2.42 -11.31 -7.80
C ARG A 54 2.97 -12.48 -6.99
N ILE A 55 3.20 -13.61 -7.66
CA ILE A 55 3.97 -14.72 -7.12
C ILE A 55 5.38 -14.59 -7.67
N VAL A 56 6.37 -14.39 -6.80
CA VAL A 56 7.77 -14.27 -7.18
C VAL A 56 8.49 -15.58 -6.89
N PRO A 57 9.02 -16.29 -7.90
CA PRO A 57 9.88 -17.44 -7.69
C PRO A 57 11.16 -17.02 -6.95
N ARG A 58 11.50 -17.74 -5.87
CA ARG A 58 12.79 -17.63 -5.18
C ARG A 58 13.40 -19.02 -5.08
N ALA A 59 14.72 -19.11 -4.96
CA ALA A 59 15.42 -20.39 -4.80
C ALA A 59 14.88 -21.11 -3.55
N GLY A 60 14.25 -22.27 -3.74
CA GLY A 60 13.66 -23.08 -2.67
C GLY A 60 12.14 -22.95 -2.55
N SER A 61 11.57 -21.75 -2.54
CA SER A 61 10.11 -21.57 -2.42
C SER A 61 9.63 -20.23 -2.99
N PRO A 62 8.44 -20.16 -3.64
CA PRO A 62 7.87 -18.89 -4.07
C PRO A 62 7.46 -17.99 -2.90
N SER A 63 7.41 -16.69 -3.17
CA SER A 63 6.87 -15.66 -2.27
C SER A 63 5.65 -14.99 -2.89
N LEU A 64 4.67 -14.65 -2.07
CA LEU A 64 3.55 -13.80 -2.45
C LEU A 64 3.96 -12.35 -2.18
N GLU A 65 4.03 -11.53 -3.22
CA GLU A 65 4.37 -10.11 -3.07
C GLU A 65 3.17 -9.23 -3.43
N ALA A 66 2.75 -8.39 -2.49
CA ALA A 66 1.72 -7.37 -2.69
C ALA A 66 2.37 -5.99 -2.83
N THR A 67 1.86 -5.17 -3.73
CA THR A 67 2.10 -3.72 -3.75
C THR A 67 0.94 -3.04 -3.04
N ILE A 68 1.25 -2.18 -2.08
CA ILE A 68 0.27 -1.51 -1.23
C ILE A 68 0.45 0.00 -1.38
N SER A 69 -0.65 0.73 -1.54
CA SER A 69 -0.69 2.19 -1.67
C SER A 69 -1.61 2.77 -0.60
N ASP A 70 -1.25 3.90 -0.02
CA ASP A 70 -2.09 4.71 0.86
C ASP A 70 -2.45 6.05 0.22
N GLY A 71 -2.07 6.29 -1.04
CA GLY A 71 -2.23 7.57 -1.72
C GLY A 71 -1.15 8.60 -1.42
N THR A 72 -0.26 8.36 -0.46
CA THR A 72 0.96 9.17 -0.22
C THR A 72 2.20 8.51 -0.82
N GLY A 73 2.23 7.18 -0.87
CA GLY A 73 3.32 6.43 -1.44
C GLY A 73 2.95 4.97 -1.71
N THR A 74 3.96 4.15 -2.00
CA THR A 74 3.78 2.72 -2.22
C THR A 74 4.86 1.90 -1.53
N VAL A 75 4.47 0.79 -0.91
CA VAL A 75 5.37 -0.22 -0.34
C VAL A 75 5.12 -1.58 -0.97
N ALA A 76 6.05 -2.50 -0.74
CA ALA A 76 5.85 -3.93 -0.99
C ALA A 76 5.70 -4.70 0.33
N ALA A 77 4.84 -5.71 0.34
CA ALA A 77 4.82 -6.75 1.37
C ALA A 77 5.14 -8.08 0.71
N SER A 78 6.02 -8.89 1.32
CA SER A 78 6.44 -10.19 0.79
C SER A 78 6.26 -11.28 1.84
N TRP A 79 5.38 -12.24 1.55
CA TRP A 79 5.18 -13.43 2.37
C TRP A 79 5.88 -14.62 1.73
N THR A 80 7.00 -15.03 2.31
CA THR A 80 7.82 -16.14 1.82
C THR A 80 7.14 -17.47 2.07
N GLY A 81 7.27 -18.43 1.16
CA GLY A 81 6.62 -19.74 1.36
C GLY A 81 5.15 -19.76 0.96
N ARG A 82 4.58 -18.63 0.56
CA ARG A 82 3.16 -18.50 0.26
C ARG A 82 2.95 -18.20 -1.22
N ARG A 83 1.99 -18.91 -1.82
CA ARG A 83 1.43 -18.57 -3.15
C ARG A 83 0.13 -17.78 -3.06
N ARG A 84 -0.55 -17.86 -1.91
CA ARG A 84 -1.81 -17.18 -1.62
C ARG A 84 -1.94 -16.94 -0.13
N ILE A 85 -2.69 -15.91 0.22
CA ILE A 85 -3.19 -15.63 1.57
C ILE A 85 -4.66 -15.23 1.40
N ALA A 86 -5.56 -15.82 2.18
CA ALA A 86 -6.99 -15.52 2.07
C ALA A 86 -7.26 -14.04 2.38
N GLY A 87 -8.04 -13.38 1.54
CA GLY A 87 -8.39 -11.95 1.68
C GLY A 87 -7.30 -10.95 1.28
N VAL A 88 -6.06 -11.40 1.03
CA VAL A 88 -4.98 -10.57 0.46
C VAL A 88 -5.11 -10.61 -1.07
N THR A 89 -6.03 -9.80 -1.60
CA THR A 89 -6.30 -9.69 -3.04
C THR A 89 -6.32 -8.22 -3.48
N PRO A 90 -6.06 -7.92 -4.77
CA PRO A 90 -6.17 -6.55 -5.28
C PRO A 90 -7.51 -5.87 -4.93
N GLY A 91 -7.46 -4.58 -4.63
CA GLY A 91 -8.60 -3.76 -4.20
C GLY A 91 -8.99 -3.90 -2.72
N ARG A 92 -8.42 -4.87 -1.98
CA ARG A 92 -8.65 -4.98 -0.54
C ARG A 92 -7.71 -4.05 0.23
N ARG A 93 -8.20 -3.53 1.35
CA ARG A 93 -7.41 -2.72 2.28
C ARG A 93 -7.00 -3.56 3.48
N LEU A 94 -5.82 -3.28 3.99
CA LEU A 94 -5.27 -3.94 5.16
C LEU A 94 -4.36 -3.00 5.92
N VAL A 95 -4.20 -3.29 7.21
CA VAL A 95 -3.08 -2.81 8.00
C VAL A 95 -1.94 -3.81 7.85
N ILE A 96 -0.71 -3.34 7.65
CA ILE A 96 0.50 -4.14 7.85
C ILE A 96 1.37 -3.51 8.92
N SER A 97 2.03 -4.34 9.72
CA SER A 97 3.01 -3.89 10.70
C SER A 97 4.29 -4.74 10.65
N GLY A 98 5.42 -4.07 10.83
CA GLY A 98 6.75 -4.69 10.81
C GLY A 98 7.84 -3.67 10.50
N ARG A 99 8.98 -4.15 10.01
CA ARG A 99 10.10 -3.31 9.58
C ARG A 99 10.25 -3.30 8.06
N GLY A 100 10.26 -2.11 7.48
CA GLY A 100 10.50 -1.93 6.05
C GLY A 100 12.00 -1.97 5.73
N ALA A 101 12.43 -2.87 4.86
CA ALA A 101 13.80 -2.89 4.34
C ALA A 101 13.89 -2.11 3.01
N PRO A 102 15.02 -1.48 2.70
CA PRO A 102 15.25 -0.94 1.36
C PRO A 102 15.41 -2.08 0.32
N GLY A 103 15.25 -1.76 -0.96
CA GLY A 103 15.49 -2.71 -2.05
C GLY A 103 14.28 -3.52 -2.49
N GLY A 104 13.07 -3.09 -2.13
CA GLY A 104 11.85 -3.59 -2.73
C GLY A 104 11.74 -3.23 -4.21
N PRO A 105 10.82 -3.88 -4.96
CA PRO A 105 10.68 -3.62 -6.39
C PRO A 105 10.32 -2.16 -6.69
N GLY A 106 11.02 -1.58 -7.66
CA GLY A 106 10.91 -0.15 -7.98
C GLY A 106 11.53 0.78 -6.93
N GLY A 107 12.47 0.29 -6.10
CA GLY A 107 13.14 1.09 -5.07
C GLY A 107 12.31 1.33 -3.81
N ARG A 108 11.13 0.72 -3.71
CA ARG A 108 10.21 0.86 -2.58
C ARG A 108 10.74 0.17 -1.33
N LEU A 109 10.24 0.56 -0.16
CA LEU A 109 10.39 -0.26 1.04
C LEU A 109 9.65 -1.59 0.87
N ILE A 110 10.25 -2.66 1.39
CA ILE A 110 9.67 -3.99 1.41
C ILE A 110 9.58 -4.53 2.84
N PHE A 111 8.39 -4.96 3.23
CA PHE A 111 8.13 -5.61 4.49
C PHE A 111 8.13 -7.12 4.27
N TYR A 112 9.03 -7.84 4.93
CA TYR A 112 9.11 -9.29 4.84
C TYR A 112 8.30 -9.94 5.95
N ASN A 113 7.40 -10.85 5.57
CA ASN A 113 6.48 -11.55 6.45
C ASN A 113 5.81 -10.63 7.50
N PRO A 114 5.28 -9.46 7.10
CA PRO A 114 4.66 -8.55 8.06
C PRO A 114 3.42 -9.19 8.67
N ARG A 115 3.09 -8.77 9.89
CA ARG A 115 1.75 -8.98 10.43
C ARG A 115 0.78 -8.18 9.56
N TYR A 116 -0.39 -8.74 9.30
CA TYR A 116 -1.43 -8.09 8.54
C TYR A 116 -2.80 -8.28 9.19
N GLU A 117 -3.67 -7.29 9.00
CA GLU A 117 -5.07 -7.32 9.44
C GLU A 117 -5.95 -6.78 8.30
N LEU A 118 -6.98 -7.54 7.92
CA LEU A 118 -7.89 -7.17 6.85
C LEU A 118 -8.95 -6.19 7.37
N LEU A 119 -9.33 -5.21 6.53
CA LEU A 119 -10.36 -4.22 6.80
C LEU A 119 -11.67 -4.50 6.03
#